data_AF-A0A847YBH0-F1
#
_entry.id   AF-A0A847YBH0-F1
#
_cell.length_a   1.000
_cell.length_b   1.000
_cell.length_c   1.000
_cell.angle_alpha   90.00
_cell.angle_beta   90.00
_cell.angle_gamma   90.00
#
_symmetry.space_group_name_H-M   'P 1'
#
loop_
_entity.id
_entity.type
_entity.pdbx_description
1 polymer ?
#
loop_
_entity_poly.entity_id
_entity_poly.type
_entity_poly.pdbx_seq_one_letter_code
_entity_poly.pdbx_strand_id
1 'polypeptide(L)'
;MMDSEQPIPGEQPTEAAAWSKRVPFQVDVGGIIQLMGESLYSRSEVAVRELIQNAHDGIMRRRAEEVTFQGRIDLRQDPERHLLEV
;
A
#
# COMPACT_ATOMS: atom_id res chain seq x y z
N MET A 1 58.68 44.32 6.08
CA MET A 1 57.23 44.65 6.05
C MET A 1 56.71 44.02 4.77
N MET A 2 55.69 43.16 4.88
CA MET A 2 54.91 42.54 3.80
C MET A 2 55.61 41.49 2.91
N ASP A 3 55.68 40.24 3.37
CA ASP A 3 55.47 39.10 2.47
C ASP A 3 53.96 38.88 2.41
N SER A 4 53.36 39.28 1.29
CA SER A 4 51.96 39.00 0.97
C SER A 4 51.90 37.61 0.35
N GLU A 5 51.50 36.63 1.15
CA GLU A 5 51.23 35.28 0.71
C GLU A 5 50.05 35.32 -0.28
N GLN A 6 50.36 35.23 -1.58
CA GLN A 6 49.33 35.17 -2.61
C GLN A 6 48.55 33.86 -2.48
N PRO A 7 47.21 33.87 -2.65
CA PRO A 7 46.44 32.65 -2.60
C PRO A 7 46.80 31.75 -3.78
N ILE A 8 46.98 30.47 -3.47
CA ILE A 8 47.27 29.39 -4.42
C ILE A 8 46.14 29.31 -5.46
N PRO A 9 46.41 29.40 -6.77
CA PRO A 9 45.39 29.26 -7.80
C PRO A 9 45.06 27.77 -7.93
N GLY A 10 43.90 27.34 -7.42
CA GLY A 10 43.44 25.97 -7.66
C GLY A 10 42.41 25.42 -6.67
N GLU A 11 42.35 25.94 -5.44
CA GLU A 11 41.43 25.40 -4.44
C GLU A 11 40.04 26.04 -4.57
N GLN A 12 39.31 25.64 -5.61
CA GLN A 12 37.86 25.76 -5.61
C GLN A 12 37.33 24.73 -4.60
N PRO A 13 36.45 25.08 -3.64
CA PRO A 13 35.79 24.08 -2.83
C PRO A 13 35.04 23.16 -3.81
N THR A 14 35.44 21.89 -3.88
CA THR A 14 34.65 20.90 -4.63
C THR A 14 33.38 20.69 -3.80
N GLU A 15 32.36 21.51 -4.05
CA GLU A 15 31.00 21.11 -3.75
C GLU A 15 30.77 19.87 -4.58
N ALA A 16 30.97 18.71 -3.95
CA ALA A 16 30.54 17.43 -4.49
C ALA A 16 29.04 17.56 -4.73
N ALA A 17 28.68 17.94 -5.95
CA ALA A 17 27.32 18.14 -6.38
C ALA A 17 26.59 16.84 -6.07
N ALA A 18 25.77 16.85 -5.02
CA ALA A 18 25.01 15.70 -4.58
C ALA A 18 24.06 15.34 -5.72
N TRP A 19 24.43 14.35 -6.53
CA TRP A 19 23.65 13.91 -7.66
C TRP A 19 22.33 13.31 -7.16
N SER A 20 21.26 14.10 -7.21
CA SER A 20 19.92 13.65 -6.84
C SER A 20 19.26 12.96 -8.03
N LYS A 21 19.46 11.65 -8.15
CA LYS A 21 18.75 10.82 -9.13
C LYS A 21 17.38 10.45 -8.57
N ARG A 22 16.30 10.97 -9.17
CA ARG A 22 14.95 10.46 -8.91
C ARG A 22 14.71 9.21 -9.75
N VAL A 23 14.51 8.08 -9.09
CA VAL A 23 14.11 6.83 -9.75
C VAL A 23 12.61 6.65 -9.50
N PRO A 24 11.79 6.45 -10.54
CA PRO A 24 10.36 6.21 -10.35
C PRO A 24 10.14 4.90 -9.62
N PHE A 25 9.20 4.90 -8.68
CA PHE A 25 8.75 3.67 -8.04
C PHE A 25 7.99 2.84 -9.08
N GLN A 26 8.47 1.63 -9.34
CA GLN A 26 7.83 0.68 -10.23
C GLN A 26 7.16 -0.40 -9.39
N VAL A 27 5.91 -0.72 -9.73
CA VAL A 27 5.10 -1.70 -9.01
C VAL A 27 4.76 -2.85 -9.92
N ASP A 28 5.22 -4.04 -9.54
CA ASP A 28 4.70 -5.30 -10.08
C ASP A 28 3.47 -5.72 -9.24
N VAL A 29 2.29 -5.37 -9.74
CA VAL A 29 1.01 -5.70 -9.09
C VAL A 29 0.83 -7.23 -9.01
N GLY A 30 1.29 -7.98 -10.01
CA GLY A 30 1.16 -9.44 -10.04
C GLY A 30 1.96 -10.10 -8.92
N GLY A 31 3.23 -9.72 -8.80
CA GLY A 31 4.10 -10.18 -7.72
C GLY A 31 3.57 -9.84 -6.32
N ILE A 32 2.98 -8.65 -6.15
CA ILE A 32 2.37 -8.25 -4.88
C ILE A 32 1.15 -9.13 -4.54
N ILE A 33 0.25 -9.36 -5.50
CA ILE A 33 -0.94 -10.19 -5.28
C ILE A 33 -0.53 -11.60 -4.86
N GLN A 34 0.46 -12.19 -5.54
CA GLN A 34 0.93 -13.52 -5.23
C GLN A 34 1.56 -13.60 -3.82
N LEU A 35 2.41 -12.64 -3.48
CA LEU A 35 3.00 -12.55 -2.14
C LEU A 35 1.93 -12.40 -1.05
N MET A 36 0.90 -11.57 -1.28
CA MET A 36 -0.21 -11.40 -0.33
C MET A 36 -1.03 -12.68 -0.19
N GLY A 37 -1.31 -13.38 -1.30
CA GLY A 37 -1.99 -14.68 -1.29
C GLY A 37 -1.24 -15.74 -0.47
N GLU A 38 0.08 -15.82 -0.64
CA GLU A 38 0.92 -16.81 0.04
C GLU A 38 1.21 -16.46 1.51
N SER A 39 1.35 -15.17 1.84
CA SER A 39 1.77 -14.72 3.20
C SER A 39 0.63 -14.30 4.12
N LEU A 40 -0.42 -13.65 3.61
CA LEU A 40 -1.50 -13.06 4.43
C LEU A 40 -2.72 -13.97 4.53
N TYR A 41 -2.97 -14.77 3.48
CA TYR A 41 -4.09 -15.72 3.43
C TYR A 41 -3.64 -17.17 3.56
N SER A 42 -2.67 -17.43 4.45
CA SER A 42 -2.22 -18.79 4.78
C SER A 42 -3.36 -19.69 5.30
N ARG A 43 -4.48 -19.11 5.72
CA ARG A 43 -5.71 -19.81 6.09
C ARG A 43 -6.92 -19.21 5.38
N SER A 44 -7.73 -20.08 4.76
CA SER A 44 -8.95 -19.69 4.03
C SER A 44 -9.96 -18.93 4.88
N GLU A 45 -10.00 -19.18 6.19
CA GLU A 45 -10.84 -18.46 7.15
C GLU A 45 -10.53 -16.95 7.24
N VAL A 46 -9.30 -16.54 6.91
CA VAL A 46 -8.91 -15.13 6.86
C VAL A 46 -9.62 -14.42 5.71
N ALA A 47 -9.65 -15.02 4.51
CA ALA A 47 -10.31 -14.42 3.35
C ALA A 47 -11.82 -14.18 3.59
N VAL A 48 -12.50 -15.14 4.23
CA VAL A 48 -13.91 -15.01 4.59
C VAL A 48 -14.12 -13.87 5.59
N ARG A 49 -13.25 -13.77 6.61
CA ARG A 49 -13.31 -12.67 7.58
C ARG A 49 -13.18 -11.30 6.90
N GLU A 50 -12.23 -11.13 5.99
CA GLU A 50 -12.03 -9.85 5.29
C GLU A 50 -13.24 -9.48 4.42
N LEU A 51 -13.88 -10.45 3.74
CA LEU A 51 -15.10 -10.19 2.98
C LEU A 51 -16.25 -9.71 3.88
N ILE A 52 -16.45 -10.36 5.02
CA ILE A 52 -17.47 -9.95 6.00
C ILE A 52 -17.17 -8.56 6.55
N GLN A 53 -15.90 -8.24 6.83
CA GLN A 53 -15.48 -6.91 7.27
C GLN A 53 -15.78 -5.85 6.22
N ASN A 54 -15.48 -6.12 4.94
CA ASN A 54 -15.82 -5.22 3.85
C ASN A 54 -17.33 -4.97 3.74
N ALA A 55 -18.15 -6.01 3.89
CA ALA A 55 -19.61 -5.88 3.88
C ALA A 55 -20.13 -5.07 5.08
N HIS A 56 -19.60 -5.34 6.28
CA HIS A 56 -19.90 -4.57 7.49
C HIS A 56 -19.57 -3.08 7.32
N ASP A 57 -18.39 -2.77 6.79
CA ASP A 57 -17.94 -1.40 6.60
C ASP A 57 -18.81 -0.66 5.58
N GLY A 58 -19.27 -1.36 4.54
CA GLY A 58 -20.28 -0.86 3.62
C GLY A 58 -21.59 -0.49 4.32
N ILE A 59 -22.09 -1.35 5.20
CA ILE A 59 -23.31 -1.08 6.00
C ILE A 59 -23.10 0.12 6.91
N MET A 60 -21.97 0.21 7.60
CA MET A 60 -21.68 1.31 8.52
C MET A 60 -21.54 2.64 7.78
N ARG A 61 -20.91 2.65 6.61
CA ARG A 61 -20.85 3.83 5.74
C ARG A 61 -22.25 4.32 5.38
N ARG A 62 -23.13 3.42 4.96
CA ARG A 62 -24.52 3.76 4.63
C ARG A 62 -25.32 4.21 5.85
N ARG A 63 -25.09 3.61 7.01
CA ARG A 63 -25.74 4.00 8.27
C ARG A 63 -25.31 5.38 8.76
N ALA A 64 -24.08 5.80 8.45
CA ALA A 64 -23.60 7.15 8.75
C ALA A 64 -24.36 8.22 7.96
N GLU A 65 -24.84 7.89 6.77
CA GLU A 65 -25.66 8.77 5.93
C GLU A 65 -27.16 8.65 6.27
N GLU A 66 -27.64 7.44 6.59
CA GLU A 66 -29.03 7.13 6.89
C GLU A 66 -29.14 6.33 8.19
N VAL A 67 -29.43 7.00 9.32
CA VAL A 67 -29.44 6.39 10.67
C VAL A 67 -30.45 5.23 10.80
N THR A 68 -31.54 5.28 10.03
CA THR A 68 -32.59 4.25 10.00
C THR A 68 -32.23 3.03 9.15
N PHE A 69 -31.14 3.08 8.38
CA PHE A 69 -30.74 1.97 7.53
C PHE A 69 -30.38 0.74 8.38
N GLN A 70 -31.03 -0.38 8.09
CA GLN A 70 -30.72 -1.69 8.66
C GLN A 70 -30.05 -2.55 7.60
N GLY A 71 -28.72 -2.65 7.67
CA GLY A 71 -27.96 -3.55 6.82
C GLY A 71 -28.07 -5.01 7.25
N ARG A 72 -27.85 -5.90 6.30
CA ARG A 72 -27.75 -7.35 6.47
C ARG A 72 -26.59 -7.85 5.61
N ILE A 73 -25.90 -8.87 6.11
CA ILE A 73 -24.88 -9.62 5.36
C ILE A 73 -25.46 -11.01 5.15
N ASP A 74 -25.54 -11.45 3.90
CA ASP A 74 -26.07 -12.76 3.52
C ASP A 74 -24.93 -13.63 3.00
N LEU A 75 -24.85 -14.87 3.47
CA LEU A 75 -23.82 -15.81 3.04
C LEU A 75 -24.45 -16.89 2.17
N ARG A 76 -23.90 -17.11 0.98
CA ARG A 76 -24.35 -18.18 0.08
C ARG A 76 -23.18 -19.05 -0.32
N GLN A 77 -23.31 -20.36 -0.09
CA GLN A 77 -22.36 -21.35 -0.56
C GLN A 77 -22.95 -22.14 -1.71
N ASP A 78 -22.15 -22.33 -2.76
CA ASP A 78 -22.43 -23.20 -3.89
C ASP A 78 -21.30 -24.23 -4.00
N PRO A 79 -21.45 -25.42 -3.38
CA PRO A 79 -20.41 -26.43 -3.36
C PRO A 79 -20.08 -27.00 -4.75
N GLU A 80 -21.06 -27.08 -5.65
CA GLU A 80 -20.86 -27.61 -7.01
C GLU A 80 -19.99 -26.69 -7.85
N ARG A 81 -20.10 -25.38 -7.62
CA ARG A 81 -19.29 -24.36 -8.30
C ARG A 81 -18.05 -23.92 -7.51
N HIS A 82 -17.81 -24.53 -6.34
CA HIS A 82 -16.76 -24.14 -5.40
C HIS A 82 -16.76 -22.64 -5.07
N LEU A 83 -17.95 -22.06 -4.90
CA LEU A 83 -18.15 -20.63 -4.72
C LEU A 83 -18.70 -20.32 -3.32
N LEU A 84 -18.16 -19.26 -2.73
CA LEU A 84 -18.69 -18.60 -1.54
C LEU A 84 -18.97 -17.14 -1.89
N GLU A 85 -20.19 -16.68 -1.63
CA GLU A 85 -20.62 -15.30 -1.78
C GLU A 85 -20.96 -14.71 -0.42
N VAL A 86 -20.62 -13.43 -0.25
CA VAL A 86 -20.82 -12.60 0.96
C VAL A 86 -21.47 -11.29 0.55
#